data_AF-A0A357FZ29-F1
#
_entry.id   AF-A0A357FZ29-F1
#
_cell.length_a   1.000
_cell.length_b   1.000
_cell.length_c   1.000
_cell.angle_alpha   90.00
_cell.angle_beta   90.00
_cell.angle_gamma   90.00
#
_symmetry.space_group_name_H-M   'P 1'
#
loop_
_entity.id
_entity.type
_entity.pdbx_description
1 polymer ?
#
loop_
_entity_poly.entity_id
_entity_poly.type
_entity_poly.pdbx_seq_one_letter_code
_entity_poly.pdbx_strand_id
1 'polypeptide(L)'
;MSLAENRRIALALSGGGIRAMAFHLGVLKLLAERDLLEEIQRVSTVSGGSLLIGLLLKENGMQWPSSHAFLYSAYQELREKLCKRSLQWGAARQLLNPANWRFFLSRANLLGLALRREWNIDCALSDLPSTPEWSINGTTAENGKRFRFKRDNLGDYTLGYAAGGNFPLADALAVSAAFPGGFGPLRIDTTKFDWRKRPWDAPSGSEKSTNIGFDVLHLYDGGVYDNLGLEPFFDSGKCDTKCPENYIIVSDAGSPLPNGFSFRELNPRRLKRIADIMADQAHALRVRSFANFLQQGPNRGAFFFINTPTDGPDSSTSFACEFPTTLRKLTLGEFDRLADHGYKVALQVEKQYGLCKRMPGEELTAQDCPAR
;
A
#
# COMPACT_ATOMS: atom_id res chain seq x y z
N MET A 1 -26.01 -10.97 -21.26
CA MET A 1 -25.25 -11.80 -20.31
C MET A 1 -25.02 -10.97 -19.05
N SER A 2 -25.63 -11.40 -17.95
CA SER A 2 -25.58 -10.77 -16.63
C SER A 2 -24.14 -10.79 -16.08
N LEU A 3 -23.49 -9.63 -15.96
CA LEU A 3 -22.10 -9.44 -15.51
C LEU A 3 -22.01 -9.20 -13.99
N ALA A 4 -23.00 -9.62 -13.20
CA ALA A 4 -23.16 -9.17 -11.82
C ALA A 4 -23.14 -10.28 -10.75
N GLU A 5 -22.49 -11.42 -11.00
CA GLU A 5 -22.45 -12.54 -10.04
C GLU A 5 -21.08 -12.94 -9.50
N ASN A 6 -19.98 -12.23 -9.81
CA ASN A 6 -18.70 -12.41 -9.08
C ASN A 6 -17.71 -11.29 -9.45
N ARG A 7 -17.66 -10.23 -8.64
CA ARG A 7 -16.83 -9.06 -8.93
C ARG A 7 -15.47 -9.21 -8.27
N ARG A 8 -14.46 -9.69 -8.99
CA ARG A 8 -13.08 -9.78 -8.47
C ARG A 8 -12.53 -8.39 -8.19
N ILE A 9 -12.05 -8.13 -6.98
CA ILE A 9 -11.50 -6.83 -6.59
C ILE A 9 -9.98 -6.87 -6.61
N ALA A 10 -9.38 -5.84 -7.23
CA ALA A 10 -7.97 -5.50 -7.09
C ALA A 10 -7.84 -4.25 -6.22
N LEU A 11 -7.26 -4.39 -5.03
CA LEU A 11 -7.14 -3.33 -4.04
C LEU A 11 -5.73 -2.75 -4.02
N ALA A 12 -5.60 -1.46 -4.27
CA ALA A 12 -4.36 -0.70 -4.15
C ALA A 12 -4.42 0.21 -2.91
N LEU A 13 -3.43 0.11 -2.01
CA LEU A 13 -3.33 0.92 -0.79
C LEU A 13 -2.03 1.72 -0.80
N SER A 14 -2.15 3.04 -0.78
CA SER A 14 -1.01 3.93 -0.91
C SER A 14 -0.13 4.01 0.35
N GLY A 15 0.99 4.73 0.22
CA GLY A 15 1.82 5.13 1.36
C GLY A 15 1.22 6.27 2.18
N GLY A 16 1.92 6.64 3.27
CA GLY A 16 1.52 7.71 4.20
C GLY A 16 1.76 7.44 5.69
N GLY A 17 2.51 6.38 6.02
CA GLY A 17 2.85 6.02 7.41
C GLY A 17 1.62 5.61 8.24
N ILE A 18 1.64 5.92 9.54
CA ILE A 18 0.58 5.54 10.49
C ILE A 18 -0.79 6.15 10.14
N ARG A 19 -0.79 7.32 9.50
CA ARG A 19 -2.02 7.96 9.00
C ARG A 19 -2.71 7.09 7.95
N ALA A 20 -1.94 6.63 6.96
CA ALA A 20 -2.45 5.77 5.90
C ALA A 20 -3.02 4.48 6.48
N MET A 21 -2.37 3.88 7.48
CA MET A 21 -2.88 2.69 8.16
C MET A 21 -4.29 2.92 8.73
N ALA A 22 -4.49 4.00 9.50
CA ALA A 22 -5.80 4.29 10.08
C ALA A 22 -6.86 4.66 9.02
N PHE A 23 -6.50 5.47 8.02
CA PHE A 23 -7.40 5.82 6.93
C PHE A 23 -7.85 4.58 6.13
N HIS A 24 -6.92 3.72 5.72
CA HIS A 24 -7.24 2.49 5.00
C HIS A 24 -8.04 1.50 5.85
N LEU A 25 -7.85 1.46 7.18
CA LEU A 25 -8.71 0.67 8.08
C LEU A 25 -10.17 1.11 8.01
N GLY A 26 -10.43 2.42 7.93
CA GLY A 26 -11.77 2.96 7.70
C GLY A 26 -12.38 2.49 6.38
N VAL A 27 -11.58 2.50 5.32
CA VAL A 27 -11.98 2.01 3.99
C VAL A 27 -12.28 0.50 4.03
N LEU A 28 -11.38 -0.30 4.61
CA LEU A 28 -11.56 -1.74 4.76
C LEU A 28 -12.79 -2.08 5.61
N LYS A 29 -13.09 -1.28 6.63
CA LYS A 29 -14.30 -1.42 7.43
C LYS A 29 -15.57 -1.31 6.57
N LEU A 30 -15.64 -0.30 5.68
CA LEU A 30 -16.79 -0.21 4.78
C LEU A 30 -16.86 -1.41 3.84
N LEU A 31 -15.73 -1.83 3.24
CA LEU A 31 -15.70 -3.00 2.36
C LEU A 31 -16.17 -4.27 3.09
N ALA A 32 -15.79 -4.43 4.35
CA ALA A 32 -16.26 -5.54 5.18
C ALA A 32 -17.76 -5.44 5.50
N GLU A 33 -18.29 -4.26 5.79
CA GLU A 33 -19.74 -4.06 5.96
C GLU A 33 -20.57 -4.30 4.68
N ARG A 34 -19.90 -4.49 3.54
CA ARG A 34 -20.52 -4.84 2.24
C ARG A 34 -20.19 -6.27 1.79
N ASP A 35 -19.60 -7.09 2.65
CA ASP A 35 -19.15 -8.46 2.35
C ASP A 35 -18.24 -8.53 1.11
N LEU A 36 -17.37 -7.51 0.96
CA LEU A 36 -16.46 -7.39 -0.18
C LEU A 36 -15.04 -7.86 0.12
N LEU A 37 -14.66 -8.12 1.38
CA LEU A 37 -13.28 -8.55 1.66
C LEU A 37 -12.98 -9.90 1.00
N GLU A 38 -13.96 -10.79 0.92
CA GLU A 38 -13.89 -12.10 0.27
C GLU A 38 -13.69 -11.99 -1.25
N GLU A 39 -14.13 -10.88 -1.85
CA GLU A 39 -14.04 -10.64 -3.28
C GLU A 39 -12.66 -10.08 -3.70
N ILE A 40 -11.83 -9.68 -2.74
CA ILE A 40 -10.47 -9.18 -2.98
C ILE A 40 -9.57 -10.33 -3.40
N GLN A 41 -9.17 -10.31 -4.68
CA GLN A 41 -8.31 -11.33 -5.29
C GLN A 41 -6.85 -10.89 -5.37
N ARG A 42 -6.62 -9.57 -5.41
CA ARG A 42 -5.28 -9.00 -5.54
C ARG A 42 -5.15 -7.77 -4.65
N VAL A 43 -4.00 -7.64 -3.99
CA VAL A 43 -3.67 -6.50 -3.15
C VAL A 43 -2.32 -5.96 -3.57
N SER A 44 -2.19 -4.65 -3.69
CA SER A 44 -0.92 -3.97 -3.96
C SER A 44 -0.75 -2.83 -2.98
N THR A 45 0.36 -2.83 -2.24
CA THR A 45 0.54 -1.88 -1.14
C THR A 45 1.86 -1.14 -1.19
N VAL A 46 1.87 0.04 -0.59
CA VAL A 46 3.06 0.88 -0.44
C VAL A 46 3.14 1.36 1.01
N SER A 47 4.33 1.33 1.61
CA SER A 47 4.63 1.99 2.88
C SER A 47 3.61 1.70 3.99
N GLY A 48 2.84 2.70 4.44
CA GLY A 48 1.77 2.54 5.44
C GLY A 48 0.73 1.47 5.07
N GLY A 49 0.31 1.39 3.81
CA GLY A 49 -0.56 0.32 3.33
C GLY A 49 0.07 -1.08 3.51
N SER A 50 1.38 -1.21 3.25
CA SER A 50 2.10 -2.48 3.43
C SER A 50 2.15 -2.89 4.90
N LEU A 51 2.46 -1.93 5.78
CA LEU A 51 2.46 -2.15 7.23
C LEU A 51 1.09 -2.59 7.75
N LEU A 52 0.02 -1.99 7.23
CA LEU A 52 -1.35 -2.34 7.62
C LEU A 52 -1.68 -3.78 7.23
N ILE A 53 -1.50 -4.14 5.97
CA ILE A 53 -1.83 -5.50 5.50
C ILE A 53 -0.95 -6.55 6.15
N GLY A 54 0.34 -6.25 6.37
CA GLY A 54 1.25 -7.15 7.09
C GLY A 54 0.78 -7.40 8.52
N LEU A 55 0.36 -6.36 9.24
CA LEU A 55 -0.17 -6.50 10.59
C LEU A 55 -1.52 -7.23 10.59
N LEU A 56 -2.42 -6.91 9.66
CA LEU A 56 -3.72 -7.58 9.51
C LEU A 56 -3.56 -9.09 9.30
N LEU A 57 -2.71 -9.48 8.36
CA LEU A 57 -2.43 -10.89 8.10
C LEU A 57 -1.80 -11.55 9.32
N LYS A 58 -0.86 -10.88 10.00
CA LYS A 58 -0.22 -11.45 11.20
C LYS A 58 -1.23 -11.72 12.32
N GLU A 59 -2.12 -10.77 12.61
CA GLU A 59 -3.16 -10.94 13.63
C GLU A 59 -4.16 -12.03 13.24
N ASN A 60 -4.47 -12.15 11.95
CA ASN A 60 -5.37 -13.16 11.43
C ASN A 60 -4.65 -14.46 11.02
N GLY A 61 -3.55 -14.82 11.70
CA GLY A 61 -2.90 -16.13 11.53
C GLY A 61 -2.34 -16.40 10.12
N MET A 62 -1.86 -15.36 9.44
CA MET A 62 -1.40 -15.38 8.04
C MET A 62 -2.51 -15.75 7.04
N GLN A 63 -3.76 -15.46 7.37
CA GLN A 63 -4.92 -15.61 6.48
C GLN A 63 -5.53 -14.26 6.16
N TRP A 64 -6.12 -14.14 4.98
CA TRP A 64 -6.99 -13.01 4.69
C TRP A 64 -8.29 -13.14 5.50
N PRO A 65 -8.74 -12.11 6.22
CA PRO A 65 -9.95 -12.20 7.03
C PRO A 65 -11.20 -12.23 6.16
N SER A 66 -12.24 -12.93 6.64
CA SER A 66 -13.59 -12.67 6.16
C SER A 66 -14.05 -11.29 6.64
N SER A 67 -15.05 -10.74 5.97
CA SER A 67 -15.71 -9.49 6.36
C SER A 67 -16.21 -9.55 7.81
N HIS A 68 -16.78 -10.68 8.21
CA HIS A 68 -17.18 -10.93 9.59
C HIS A 68 -15.97 -10.93 10.56
N ALA A 69 -14.93 -11.71 10.29
CA ALA A 69 -13.75 -11.79 11.17
C ALA A 69 -13.04 -10.43 11.31
N PHE A 70 -13.02 -9.65 10.22
CA PHE A 70 -12.47 -8.30 10.21
C PHE A 70 -13.23 -7.37 11.16
N LEU A 71 -14.57 -7.31 11.04
CA LEU A 71 -15.41 -6.39 11.82
C LEU A 71 -15.41 -6.71 13.31
N TYR A 72 -15.47 -7.99 13.67
CA TYR A 72 -15.66 -8.42 15.07
C TYR A 72 -14.35 -8.67 15.83
N SER A 73 -13.23 -8.95 15.14
CA SER A 73 -11.94 -9.22 15.80
C SER A 73 -10.84 -8.30 15.28
N ALA A 74 -10.47 -8.44 13.99
CA ALA A 74 -9.22 -7.87 13.48
C ALA A 74 -9.18 -6.34 13.57
N TYR A 75 -10.30 -5.65 13.32
CA TYR A 75 -10.37 -4.19 13.41
C TYR A 75 -10.01 -3.67 14.81
N GLN A 76 -10.55 -4.31 15.86
CA GLN A 76 -10.27 -3.90 17.25
C GLN A 76 -8.83 -4.20 17.65
N GLU A 77 -8.31 -5.36 17.29
CA GLU A 77 -6.92 -5.73 17.54
C GLU A 77 -5.94 -4.76 16.88
N LEU A 78 -6.19 -4.39 15.63
CA LEU A 78 -5.39 -3.42 14.88
C LEU A 78 -5.46 -2.03 15.51
N ARG A 79 -6.66 -1.56 15.87
CA ARG A 79 -6.85 -0.31 16.61
C ARG A 79 -6.03 -0.30 17.90
N GLU A 80 -6.12 -1.34 18.70
CA GLU A 80 -5.36 -1.44 19.95
C GLU A 80 -3.85 -1.44 19.71
N LYS A 81 -3.34 -2.21 18.75
CA LYS A 81 -1.90 -2.28 18.48
C LYS A 81 -1.34 -0.95 17.98
N LEU A 82 -2.03 -0.26 17.09
CA LEU A 82 -1.60 1.04 16.55
C LEU A 82 -1.62 2.15 17.61
N CYS A 83 -2.44 2.00 18.65
CA CYS A 83 -2.49 2.94 19.77
C CYS A 83 -1.55 2.58 20.93
N LYS A 84 -1.24 1.29 21.14
CA LYS A 84 -0.35 0.82 22.23
C LYS A 84 1.13 0.83 21.84
N ARG A 85 1.47 0.49 20.59
CA ARG A 85 2.86 0.25 20.15
C ARG A 85 3.34 1.35 19.20
N SER A 86 4.55 1.86 19.43
CA SER A 86 5.22 2.82 18.54
C SER A 86 6.38 2.13 17.84
N LEU A 87 6.26 1.91 16.53
CA LEU A 87 7.34 1.38 15.72
C LEU A 87 8.53 2.33 15.63
N GLN A 88 8.28 3.64 15.59
CA GLN A 88 9.34 4.65 15.59
C GLN A 88 10.22 4.55 16.84
N TRP A 89 9.61 4.40 18.01
CA TRP A 89 10.35 4.19 19.26
C TRP A 89 10.95 2.79 19.36
N GLY A 90 10.29 1.78 18.79
CA GLY A 90 10.83 0.42 18.64
C GLY A 90 12.14 0.42 17.85
N ALA A 91 12.16 1.07 16.69
CA ALA A 91 13.35 1.20 15.85
C ALA A 91 14.45 2.03 16.52
N ALA A 92 14.09 3.13 17.20
CA ALA A 92 15.06 3.91 17.97
C ALA A 92 15.69 3.10 19.12
N ARG A 93 14.91 2.28 19.84
CA ARG A 93 15.42 1.39 20.90
C ARG A 93 16.41 0.35 20.37
N GLN A 94 16.34 -0.03 19.09
CA GLN A 94 17.34 -0.95 18.51
C GLN A 94 18.74 -0.35 18.48
N LEU A 95 18.88 0.97 18.47
CA LEU A 95 20.17 1.66 18.51
C LEU A 95 20.85 1.60 19.89
N LEU A 96 20.14 1.18 20.95
CA LEU A 96 20.74 0.98 22.27
C LEU A 96 21.63 -0.26 22.34
N ASN A 97 21.48 -1.20 21.39
CA ASN A 97 22.36 -2.36 21.30
C ASN A 97 23.57 -2.01 20.38
N PRO A 98 24.82 -2.03 20.88
CA PRO A 98 26.01 -1.71 20.09
C PRO A 98 26.18 -2.58 18.84
N ALA A 99 25.70 -3.83 18.84
CA ALA A 99 25.76 -4.71 17.68
C ALA A 99 24.97 -4.16 16.48
N ASN A 100 23.95 -3.34 16.73
CA ASN A 100 23.09 -2.74 15.72
C ASN A 100 23.61 -1.40 15.17
N TRP A 101 24.71 -0.85 15.71
CA TRP A 101 25.28 0.42 15.23
C TRP A 101 25.77 0.33 13.78
N ARG A 102 26.12 -0.88 13.30
CA ARG A 102 26.40 -1.15 11.88
C ARG A 102 25.24 -0.76 10.94
N PHE A 103 24.01 -0.67 11.46
CA PHE A 103 22.81 -0.31 10.72
C PHE A 103 22.36 1.13 10.96
N PHE A 104 23.16 1.96 11.65
CA PHE A 104 22.82 3.36 11.93
C PHE A 104 22.54 4.16 10.64
N LEU A 105 23.26 3.86 9.55
CA LEU A 105 23.06 4.43 8.22
C LEU A 105 22.03 3.64 7.36
N SER A 106 21.68 2.40 7.74
CA SER A 106 20.68 1.54 7.07
C SER A 106 19.48 1.32 8.00
N ARG A 107 18.80 2.43 8.31
CA ARG A 107 17.72 2.44 9.31
C ARG A 107 16.53 1.56 8.90
N ALA A 108 16.35 1.22 7.62
CA ALA A 108 15.36 0.25 7.17
C ALA A 108 15.54 -1.12 7.86
N ASN A 109 16.77 -1.57 8.09
CA ASN A 109 17.03 -2.81 8.82
C ASN A 109 16.57 -2.70 10.29
N LEU A 110 16.70 -1.53 10.90
CA LEU A 110 16.20 -1.28 12.27
C LEU A 110 14.68 -1.30 12.32
N LEU A 111 14.01 -0.85 11.26
CA LEU A 111 12.55 -0.97 11.14
C LEU A 111 12.12 -2.43 11.02
N GLY A 112 12.81 -3.25 10.22
CA GLY A 112 12.57 -4.70 10.16
C GLY A 112 12.70 -5.38 11.53
N LEU A 113 13.72 -5.01 12.31
CA LEU A 113 13.86 -5.47 13.69
C LEU A 113 12.75 -4.98 14.62
N ALA A 114 12.29 -3.74 14.44
CA ALA A 114 11.17 -3.20 15.21
C ALA A 114 9.85 -3.92 14.90
N LEU A 115 9.59 -4.25 13.63
CA LEU A 115 8.42 -5.03 13.21
C LEU A 115 8.42 -6.42 13.85
N ARG A 116 9.57 -7.11 13.88
CA ARG A 116 9.73 -8.40 14.55
C ARG A 116 9.49 -8.32 16.06
N ARG A 117 9.96 -7.27 16.74
CA ARG A 117 9.88 -7.18 18.21
C ARG A 117 8.60 -6.57 18.75
N GLU A 118 8.03 -5.57 18.07
CA GLU A 118 6.87 -4.84 18.55
C GLU A 118 5.56 -5.44 18.05
N TRP A 119 5.56 -5.98 16.83
CA TRP A 119 4.38 -6.54 16.17
C TRP A 119 4.50 -8.03 15.90
N ASN A 120 5.59 -8.68 16.36
CA ASN A 120 5.81 -10.13 16.22
C ASN A 120 5.70 -10.62 14.76
N ILE A 121 6.12 -9.80 13.79
CA ILE A 121 6.16 -10.21 12.38
C ILE A 121 7.42 -11.05 12.14
N ASP A 122 7.33 -12.34 12.41
CA ASP A 122 8.39 -13.34 12.33
C ASP A 122 8.22 -14.36 11.19
N CYS A 123 7.16 -14.21 10.39
CA CYS A 123 6.86 -15.03 9.23
C CYS A 123 7.70 -14.68 7.99
N ALA A 124 7.74 -15.61 7.04
CA ALA A 124 8.35 -15.47 5.72
C ALA A 124 7.33 -15.05 4.66
N LEU A 125 7.82 -14.63 3.49
CA LEU A 125 6.97 -14.39 2.33
C LEU A 125 6.18 -15.64 1.91
N SER A 126 6.77 -16.83 2.00
CA SER A 126 6.10 -18.09 1.65
C SER A 126 4.91 -18.44 2.55
N ASP A 127 4.82 -17.86 3.74
CA ASP A 127 3.70 -18.01 4.67
C ASP A 127 2.48 -17.14 4.30
N LEU A 128 2.64 -16.17 3.40
CA LEU A 128 1.54 -15.32 2.94
C LEU A 128 0.44 -16.16 2.29
N PRO A 129 -0.86 -15.82 2.42
CA PRO A 129 -1.93 -16.57 1.78
C PRO A 129 -1.80 -16.52 0.25
N SER A 130 -2.33 -17.54 -0.44
CA SER A 130 -2.36 -17.56 -1.91
C SER A 130 -3.39 -16.57 -2.48
N THR A 131 -4.42 -16.25 -1.70
CA THR A 131 -5.47 -15.31 -2.05
C THR A 131 -5.78 -14.39 -0.86
N PRO A 132 -5.79 -13.06 -1.05
CA PRO A 132 -5.43 -12.37 -2.28
C PRO A 132 -3.94 -12.50 -2.61
N GLU A 133 -3.61 -12.44 -3.90
CA GLU A 133 -2.23 -12.26 -4.31
C GLU A 133 -1.76 -10.87 -3.86
N TRP A 134 -0.78 -10.82 -2.96
CA TRP A 134 -0.28 -9.56 -2.41
C TRP A 134 1.08 -9.17 -2.99
N SER A 135 1.16 -7.95 -3.53
CA SER A 135 2.38 -7.28 -4.00
C SER A 135 2.78 -6.17 -3.05
N ILE A 136 3.85 -6.39 -2.26
CA ILE A 136 4.49 -5.36 -1.44
C ILE A 136 5.47 -4.61 -2.32
N ASN A 137 5.27 -3.32 -2.53
CA ASN A 137 6.06 -2.55 -3.49
C ASN A 137 7.25 -1.83 -2.84
N GLY A 138 8.38 -1.88 -3.53
CA GLY A 138 9.62 -1.13 -3.27
C GLY A 138 10.20 -0.57 -4.57
N THR A 139 11.30 0.16 -4.47
CA THR A 139 11.99 0.75 -5.62
C THR A 139 13.45 0.31 -5.62
N THR A 140 13.91 -0.30 -6.71
CA THR A 140 15.32 -0.67 -6.91
C THR A 140 16.14 0.56 -7.27
N ALA A 141 17.18 0.87 -6.50
CA ALA A 141 18.02 2.05 -6.75
C ALA A 141 18.85 1.92 -8.01
N GLU A 142 19.29 0.70 -8.33
CA GLU A 142 20.24 0.42 -9.42
C GLU A 142 19.64 0.66 -10.81
N ASN A 143 18.32 0.51 -10.97
CA ASN A 143 17.65 0.63 -12.28
C ASN A 143 16.37 1.50 -12.25
N GLY A 144 15.99 2.03 -11.08
CA GLY A 144 14.80 2.84 -10.89
C GLY A 144 13.47 2.13 -11.16
N LYS A 145 13.42 0.79 -11.07
CA LYS A 145 12.22 -0.01 -11.34
C LYS A 145 11.50 -0.41 -10.08
N ARG A 146 10.21 -0.75 -10.26
CA ARG A 146 9.37 -1.32 -9.19
C ARG A 146 9.89 -2.69 -8.80
N PHE A 147 10.45 -2.78 -7.60
CA PHE A 147 10.71 -4.04 -6.94
C PHE A 147 9.43 -4.51 -6.26
N ARG A 148 9.12 -5.79 -6.34
CA ARG A 148 7.95 -6.36 -5.65
C ARG A 148 8.36 -7.55 -4.82
N PHE A 149 7.75 -7.69 -3.66
CA PHE A 149 7.76 -8.91 -2.86
C PHE A 149 6.36 -9.51 -2.90
N LYS A 150 6.28 -10.79 -3.25
CA LYS A 150 5.07 -11.61 -3.24
C LYS A 150 5.35 -12.90 -2.48
N ARG A 151 4.30 -13.71 -2.26
CA ARG A 151 4.42 -15.05 -1.69
C ARG A 151 5.50 -15.89 -2.38
N ASP A 152 5.40 -16.00 -3.71
CA ASP A 152 6.22 -16.96 -4.47
C ASP A 152 7.50 -16.35 -5.02
N ASN A 153 7.55 -15.03 -5.24
CA ASN A 153 8.69 -14.38 -5.88
C ASN A 153 8.97 -12.96 -5.36
N LEU A 154 10.21 -12.55 -5.55
CA LEU A 154 10.67 -11.19 -5.38
C LEU A 154 11.51 -10.74 -6.58
N GLY A 155 11.51 -9.45 -6.90
CA GLY A 155 12.31 -8.91 -8.00
C GLY A 155 11.66 -7.76 -8.76
N ASP A 156 12.25 -7.41 -9.89
CA ASP A 156 11.70 -6.44 -10.85
C ASP A 156 11.77 -6.98 -12.28
N TYR A 157 11.00 -6.38 -13.19
CA TYR A 157 10.86 -6.91 -14.56
C TYR A 157 12.13 -6.79 -15.40
N THR A 158 13.09 -5.96 -15.00
CA THR A 158 14.34 -5.75 -15.73
C THR A 158 15.45 -6.67 -15.25
N LEU A 159 15.56 -6.92 -13.95
CA LEU A 159 16.53 -7.87 -13.39
C LEU A 159 16.05 -9.32 -13.54
N GLY A 160 14.74 -9.52 -13.42
CA GLY A 160 14.13 -10.84 -13.28
C GLY A 160 13.61 -11.07 -11.87
N TYR A 161 13.19 -12.29 -11.61
CA TYR A 161 12.57 -12.69 -10.35
C TYR A 161 13.30 -13.87 -9.75
N ALA A 162 13.40 -13.88 -8.44
CA ALA A 162 13.87 -15.01 -7.65
C ALA A 162 12.72 -15.54 -6.78
N ALA A 163 12.84 -16.80 -6.34
CA ALA A 163 11.90 -17.36 -5.38
C ALA A 163 11.95 -16.59 -4.05
N GLY A 164 10.78 -16.27 -3.48
CA GLY A 164 10.68 -15.57 -2.20
C GLY A 164 11.19 -16.42 -1.03
N GLY A 165 10.87 -17.72 -1.04
CA GLY A 165 11.35 -18.71 -0.06
C GLY A 165 11.16 -18.24 1.38
N ASN A 166 12.25 -18.31 2.17
CA ASN A 166 12.28 -17.91 3.57
C ASN A 166 12.62 -16.42 3.77
N PHE A 167 12.44 -15.58 2.75
CA PHE A 167 12.68 -14.14 2.89
C PHE A 167 11.75 -13.56 3.98
N PRO A 168 12.27 -12.85 5.00
CA PRO A 168 11.45 -12.37 6.11
C PRO A 168 10.43 -11.32 5.66
N LEU A 169 9.15 -11.50 6.04
CA LEU A 169 8.09 -10.54 5.72
C LEU A 169 8.39 -9.15 6.33
N ALA A 170 8.91 -9.12 7.56
CA ALA A 170 9.28 -7.89 8.23
C ALA A 170 10.30 -7.05 7.42
N ASP A 171 11.20 -7.68 6.68
CA ASP A 171 12.20 -6.98 5.89
C ASP A 171 11.57 -6.42 4.60
N ALA A 172 10.65 -7.16 3.97
CA ALA A 172 9.87 -6.66 2.82
C ALA A 172 8.99 -5.47 3.20
N LEU A 173 8.33 -5.54 4.36
CA LEU A 173 7.56 -4.45 4.94
C LEU A 173 8.44 -3.24 5.25
N ALA A 174 9.63 -3.46 5.80
CA ALA A 174 10.58 -2.41 6.10
C ALA A 174 11.10 -1.71 4.84
N VAL A 175 11.37 -2.44 3.74
CA VAL A 175 11.68 -1.85 2.43
C VAL A 175 10.55 -0.93 2.00
N SER A 176 9.32 -1.44 2.02
CA SER A 176 8.17 -0.69 1.54
C SER A 176 7.91 0.57 2.37
N ALA A 177 8.31 0.60 3.65
CA ALA A 177 8.10 1.74 4.57
C ALA A 177 9.35 2.63 4.78
N ALA A 178 10.46 2.37 4.07
CA ALA A 178 11.71 3.11 4.21
C ALA A 178 11.67 4.46 3.48
N PHE A 179 10.88 5.42 4.00
CA PHE A 179 10.68 6.70 3.33
C PHE A 179 12.01 7.48 3.12
N PRO A 180 12.18 8.14 1.96
CA PRO A 180 13.39 8.91 1.67
C PRO A 180 13.64 10.05 2.65
N GLY A 181 14.86 10.13 3.20
CA GLY A 181 15.31 11.19 4.11
C GLY A 181 15.31 10.81 5.59
N GLY A 182 14.60 9.75 5.97
CA GLY A 182 14.56 9.22 7.33
C GLY A 182 15.23 7.87 7.49
N PHE A 183 15.12 6.99 6.48
CA PHE A 183 15.62 5.62 6.53
C PHE A 183 16.46 5.32 5.28
N GLY A 184 17.74 4.97 5.47
CA GLY A 184 18.60 4.52 4.35
C GLY A 184 18.10 3.21 3.74
N PRO A 185 18.55 2.86 2.52
CA PRO A 185 18.03 1.72 1.79
C PRO A 185 18.24 0.41 2.53
N LEU A 186 17.32 -0.54 2.33
CA LEU A 186 17.54 -1.93 2.72
C LEU A 186 18.41 -2.60 1.67
N ARG A 187 19.39 -3.38 2.13
CA ARG A 187 20.34 -4.08 1.26
C ARG A 187 19.95 -5.54 1.14
N ILE A 188 19.76 -6.03 -0.09
CA ILE A 188 19.57 -7.45 -0.38
C ILE A 188 20.84 -7.98 -1.02
N ASP A 189 21.41 -9.03 -0.43
CA ASP A 189 22.50 -9.81 -1.01
C ASP A 189 21.93 -10.75 -2.06
N THR A 190 22.21 -10.45 -3.33
CA THR A 190 21.58 -11.09 -4.49
C THR A 190 22.17 -12.45 -4.78
N THR A 191 23.40 -12.69 -4.31
CA THR A 191 24.14 -13.95 -4.49
C THR A 191 23.46 -15.13 -3.80
N LYS A 192 22.56 -14.85 -2.85
CA LYS A 192 21.75 -15.83 -2.13
C LYS A 192 20.52 -16.32 -2.90
N PHE A 193 20.27 -15.78 -4.09
CA PHE A 193 19.06 -16.03 -4.87
C PHE A 193 19.41 -16.54 -6.27
N ASP A 194 18.63 -17.51 -6.74
CA ASP A 194 18.63 -17.91 -8.16
C ASP A 194 17.69 -16.96 -8.92
N TRP A 195 18.27 -15.97 -9.58
CA TRP A 195 17.54 -14.99 -10.38
C TRP A 195 17.21 -15.55 -11.74
N ARG A 196 15.93 -15.54 -12.10
CA ARG A 196 15.47 -16.01 -13.40
C ARG A 196 14.74 -14.92 -14.15
N LYS A 197 15.01 -14.84 -15.44
CA LYS A 197 14.36 -13.88 -16.33
C LYS A 197 13.90 -14.57 -17.59
N ARG A 198 12.79 -14.07 -18.14
CA ARG A 198 12.32 -14.43 -19.48
C ARG A 198 12.21 -13.17 -20.35
N PRO A 199 12.36 -13.30 -21.67
CA PRO A 199 11.96 -12.25 -22.61
C PRO A 199 10.48 -11.89 -22.44
N TRP A 200 10.11 -10.66 -22.80
CA TRP A 200 8.76 -10.12 -22.55
C TRP A 200 7.64 -10.99 -23.12
N ASP A 201 7.84 -11.52 -24.33
CA ASP A 201 6.85 -12.31 -25.06
C ASP A 201 7.05 -13.83 -24.93
N ALA A 202 7.93 -14.27 -24.02
CA ALA A 202 8.19 -15.68 -23.83
C ALA A 202 7.15 -16.33 -22.87
N PRO A 203 6.77 -17.60 -23.10
CA PRO A 203 5.81 -18.31 -22.25
C PRO A 203 6.23 -18.35 -20.77
N SER A 204 5.25 -18.38 -19.87
CA SER A 204 5.52 -18.69 -18.46
C SER A 204 6.12 -20.08 -18.32
N GLY A 205 7.18 -20.21 -17.51
CA GLY A 205 7.97 -21.44 -17.37
C GLY A 205 9.22 -21.48 -18.25
N SER A 206 9.42 -20.51 -19.16
CA SER A 206 10.62 -20.42 -19.98
C SER A 206 11.73 -19.55 -19.35
N GLU A 207 11.64 -19.27 -18.05
CA GLU A 207 12.59 -18.42 -17.36
C GLU A 207 13.96 -19.09 -17.27
N LYS A 208 15.03 -18.35 -17.60
CA LYS A 208 16.41 -18.83 -17.52
C LYS A 208 17.14 -18.12 -16.39
N SER A 209 18.03 -18.86 -15.72
CA SER A 209 18.97 -18.28 -14.76
C SER A 209 19.73 -17.13 -15.43
N THR A 210 19.77 -15.99 -14.76
CA THR A 210 20.43 -14.79 -15.26
C THR A 210 21.31 -14.19 -14.16
N ASN A 211 22.49 -13.72 -14.55
CA ASN A 211 23.23 -12.82 -13.68
C ASN A 211 22.61 -11.43 -13.81
N ILE A 212 22.20 -10.84 -12.69
CA ILE A 212 21.58 -9.52 -12.66
C ILE A 212 22.60 -8.37 -12.64
N GLY A 213 23.90 -8.66 -12.53
CA GLY A 213 25.00 -7.70 -12.61
C GLY A 213 25.31 -6.94 -11.33
N PHE A 214 24.62 -7.26 -10.23
CA PHE A 214 24.78 -6.60 -8.93
C PHE A 214 24.83 -7.65 -7.82
N ASP A 215 25.87 -7.66 -6.99
CA ASP A 215 25.98 -8.55 -5.81
C ASP A 215 25.07 -8.09 -4.66
N VAL A 216 24.71 -6.81 -4.66
CA VAL A 216 23.83 -6.20 -3.65
C VAL A 216 22.87 -5.24 -4.34
N LEU A 217 21.58 -5.33 -4.01
CA LEU A 217 20.56 -4.35 -4.38
C LEU A 217 20.24 -3.42 -3.22
N HIS A 218 20.04 -2.14 -3.52
CA HIS A 218 19.58 -1.13 -2.58
C HIS A 218 18.12 -0.80 -2.85
N LEU A 219 17.26 -1.16 -1.91
CA LEU A 219 15.82 -0.99 -2.05
C LEU A 219 15.32 0.18 -1.19
N TYR A 220 14.53 1.04 -1.83
CA TYR A 220 13.83 2.17 -1.23
C TYR A 220 12.32 1.91 -1.16
N ASP A 221 11.60 2.79 -0.46
CA ASP A 221 10.13 2.82 -0.43
C ASP A 221 9.54 2.76 -1.85
N GLY A 222 8.43 2.02 -2.00
CA GLY A 222 7.71 1.89 -3.26
C GLY A 222 7.13 3.21 -3.75
N GLY A 223 6.92 4.17 -2.84
CA GLY A 223 6.41 5.50 -3.14
C GLY A 223 7.32 6.34 -4.04
N VAL A 224 8.61 6.00 -4.14
CA VAL A 224 9.53 6.62 -5.11
C VAL A 224 9.13 6.27 -6.54
N TYR A 225 8.65 5.05 -6.79
CA TYR A 225 8.23 4.60 -8.12
C TYR A 225 6.73 4.87 -8.35
N ASP A 226 5.87 4.43 -7.44
CA ASP A 226 4.42 4.51 -7.51
C ASP A 226 3.80 4.48 -6.10
N ASN A 227 3.50 5.64 -5.54
CA ASN A 227 2.92 5.74 -4.19
C ASN A 227 1.47 5.21 -4.10
N LEU A 228 0.75 5.07 -5.21
CA LEU A 228 -0.61 4.52 -5.20
C LEU A 228 -0.62 2.99 -5.16
N GLY A 229 0.49 2.33 -5.53
CA GLY A 229 0.53 0.88 -5.71
C GLY A 229 -0.36 0.40 -6.85
N LEU A 230 -0.63 1.25 -7.84
CA LEU A 230 -1.57 1.03 -8.93
C LEU A 230 -0.93 0.32 -10.15
N GLU A 231 0.39 0.40 -10.30
CA GLU A 231 1.16 -0.18 -11.40
C GLU A 231 0.83 -1.66 -11.73
N PRO A 232 0.62 -2.59 -10.78
CA PRO A 232 0.28 -3.97 -11.15
C PRO A 232 -1.10 -4.12 -11.81
N PHE A 233 -2.03 -3.19 -11.61
CA PHE A 233 -3.42 -3.34 -12.07
C PHE A 233 -3.77 -2.42 -13.24
N PHE A 234 -3.02 -1.34 -13.44
CA PHE A 234 -3.38 -0.29 -14.38
C PHE A 234 -2.16 0.20 -15.16
N ASP A 235 -2.38 0.51 -16.44
CA ASP A 235 -1.39 1.11 -17.33
C ASP A 235 -1.71 2.61 -17.47
N SER A 236 -0.95 3.46 -16.76
CA SER A 236 -1.18 4.91 -16.80
C SER A 236 -0.91 5.53 -18.16
N GLY A 237 -0.11 4.90 -19.02
CA GLY A 237 0.17 5.38 -20.38
C GLY A 237 -0.99 5.09 -21.33
N LYS A 238 -1.61 3.90 -21.20
CA LYS A 238 -2.80 3.52 -21.99
C LYS A 238 -4.11 4.02 -21.39
N CYS A 239 -4.08 4.48 -20.14
CA CYS A 239 -5.28 4.81 -19.35
C CYS A 239 -6.28 3.64 -19.29
N ASP A 240 -5.77 2.41 -19.15
CA ASP A 240 -6.57 1.19 -19.18
C ASP A 240 -6.08 0.14 -18.18
N THR A 241 -6.96 -0.81 -17.85
CA THR A 241 -6.70 -1.90 -16.91
C THR A 241 -5.78 -2.96 -17.51
N LYS A 242 -4.83 -3.46 -16.71
CA LYS A 242 -4.02 -4.65 -17.02
C LYS A 242 -4.76 -5.95 -16.67
N CYS A 243 -5.89 -5.85 -15.96
CA CYS A 243 -6.71 -6.98 -15.53
C CYS A 243 -8.20 -6.65 -15.78
N PRO A 244 -8.72 -6.88 -17.00
CA PRO A 244 -10.09 -6.55 -17.39
C PRO A 244 -11.17 -7.22 -16.53
N GLU A 245 -10.83 -8.33 -15.89
CA GLU A 245 -11.73 -9.09 -15.02
C GLU A 245 -11.87 -8.49 -13.61
N ASN A 246 -11.06 -7.49 -13.25
CA ASN A 246 -11.07 -6.91 -11.91
C ASN A 246 -11.73 -5.54 -11.87
N TYR A 247 -12.47 -5.31 -10.79
CA TYR A 247 -12.81 -3.99 -10.31
C TYR A 247 -11.65 -3.40 -9.51
N ILE A 248 -11.12 -2.26 -9.94
CA ILE A 248 -9.94 -1.65 -9.30
C ILE A 248 -10.38 -0.66 -8.22
N ILE A 249 -9.99 -0.93 -6.98
CA ILE A 249 -10.18 -0.01 -5.86
C ILE A 249 -8.81 0.59 -5.51
N VAL A 250 -8.71 1.92 -5.52
CA VAL A 250 -7.51 2.63 -5.10
C VAL A 250 -7.84 3.47 -3.88
N SER A 251 -7.16 3.20 -2.76
CA SER A 251 -7.23 4.01 -1.55
C SER A 251 -5.95 4.82 -1.41
N ASP A 252 -6.09 6.13 -1.52
CA ASP A 252 -5.00 7.10 -1.51
C ASP A 252 -5.02 7.95 -0.24
N ALA A 253 -4.09 7.64 0.66
CA ALA A 253 -3.77 8.35 1.89
C ALA A 253 -2.56 9.30 1.76
N GLY A 254 -2.10 9.56 0.54
CA GLY A 254 -1.04 10.53 0.26
C GLY A 254 -1.42 11.94 0.72
N SER A 255 -0.53 12.61 1.45
CA SER A 255 -0.75 14.02 1.81
C SER A 255 -0.58 14.89 0.57
N PRO A 256 -1.48 15.86 0.33
CA PRO A 256 -1.26 16.88 -0.69
C PRO A 256 0.05 17.64 -0.44
N LEU A 257 0.71 18.08 -1.50
CA LEU A 257 1.86 18.97 -1.39
C LEU A 257 1.41 20.32 -0.76
N PRO A 258 2.01 20.77 0.36
CA PRO A 258 1.61 22.01 0.99
C PRO A 258 2.02 23.22 0.13
N ASN A 259 1.18 24.26 0.16
CA ASN A 259 1.44 25.53 -0.52
C ASN A 259 2.57 26.31 0.18
N GLY A 260 3.34 27.07 -0.61
CA GLY A 260 4.39 27.96 -0.12
C GLY A 260 5.82 27.39 -0.15
N PHE A 261 6.79 28.30 -0.01
CA PHE A 261 8.23 28.01 0.04
C PHE A 261 8.95 29.02 0.92
N SER A 262 9.39 28.62 2.11
CA SER A 262 10.00 29.52 3.10
C SER A 262 11.36 29.01 3.61
N PHE A 263 12.19 28.50 2.71
CA PHE A 263 13.52 28.00 3.05
C PHE A 263 14.62 28.99 2.62
N ARG A 264 15.52 29.34 3.55
CA ARG A 264 16.78 30.06 3.26
C ARG A 264 17.64 29.28 2.25
N GLU A 265 18.47 29.98 1.48
CA GLU A 265 19.18 29.47 0.29
C GLU A 265 19.94 28.15 0.49
N LEU A 266 20.64 28.00 1.62
CA LEU A 266 21.48 26.83 1.97
C LEU A 266 20.75 25.75 2.79
N ASN A 267 19.42 25.83 2.95
CA ASN A 267 18.69 24.86 3.77
C ASN A 267 18.54 23.51 3.04
N PRO A 268 19.02 22.37 3.59
CA PRO A 268 18.91 21.06 2.94
C PRO A 268 17.45 20.60 2.74
N ARG A 269 16.48 21.20 3.47
CA ARG A 269 15.05 20.99 3.24
C ARG A 269 14.59 21.46 1.84
N ARG A 270 15.38 22.27 1.13
CA ARG A 270 15.12 22.63 -0.28
C ARG A 270 15.21 21.41 -1.20
N LEU A 271 16.20 20.54 -1.00
CA LEU A 271 16.31 19.30 -1.77
C LEU A 271 15.12 18.37 -1.50
N LYS A 272 14.73 18.25 -0.22
CA LYS A 272 13.51 17.53 0.15
C LYS A 272 12.29 18.11 -0.55
N ARG A 273 12.12 19.44 -0.56
CA ARG A 273 11.00 20.09 -1.23
C ARG A 273 10.97 19.82 -2.73
N ILE A 274 12.12 19.81 -3.41
CA ILE A 274 12.20 19.46 -4.83
C ILE A 274 11.77 18.00 -5.04
N ALA A 275 12.24 17.08 -4.21
CA ALA A 275 11.82 15.68 -4.26
C ALA A 275 10.32 15.51 -3.97
N ASP A 276 9.77 16.25 -3.00
CA ASP A 276 8.33 16.27 -2.69
C ASP A 276 7.52 16.75 -3.92
N ILE A 277 7.98 17.79 -4.63
CA ILE A 277 7.34 18.29 -5.86
C ILE A 277 7.38 17.23 -6.98
N MET A 278 8.54 16.60 -7.21
CA MET A 278 8.67 15.56 -8.24
C MET A 278 7.76 14.36 -7.94
N ALA A 279 7.68 13.94 -6.68
CA ALA A 279 6.80 12.86 -6.24
C ALA A 279 5.32 13.22 -6.41
N ASP A 280 4.92 14.45 -6.05
CA ASP A 280 3.55 14.96 -6.23
C ASP A 280 3.15 14.98 -7.71
N GLN A 281 4.04 15.41 -8.61
CA GLN A 281 3.76 15.38 -10.05
C GLN A 281 3.59 13.95 -10.59
N ALA A 282 4.44 13.02 -10.16
CA ALA A 282 4.34 11.62 -10.54
C ALA A 282 3.05 10.95 -10.01
N HIS A 283 2.59 11.36 -8.83
CA HIS A 283 1.33 10.94 -8.23
C HIS A 283 0.12 11.54 -8.99
N ALA A 284 0.10 12.86 -9.20
CA ALA A 284 -0.98 13.56 -9.87
C ALA A 284 -1.22 13.09 -11.31
N LEU A 285 -0.17 12.72 -12.06
CA LEU A 285 -0.30 12.12 -13.39
C LEU A 285 -1.05 10.78 -13.33
N ARG A 286 -0.74 9.92 -12.35
CA ARG A 286 -1.41 8.62 -12.17
C ARG A 286 -2.86 8.79 -11.74
N VAL A 287 -3.14 9.71 -10.81
CA VAL A 287 -4.51 10.03 -10.39
C VAL A 287 -5.34 10.51 -11.57
N ARG A 288 -4.81 11.44 -12.41
CA ARG A 288 -5.52 11.91 -13.61
C ARG A 288 -5.79 10.79 -14.61
N SER A 289 -4.80 9.94 -14.90
CA SER A 289 -5.00 8.80 -15.79
C SER A 289 -6.06 7.84 -15.25
N PHE A 290 -6.05 7.55 -13.94
CA PHE A 290 -7.05 6.68 -13.33
C PHE A 290 -8.44 7.31 -13.29
N ALA A 291 -8.55 8.60 -12.99
CA ALA A 291 -9.81 9.33 -13.04
C ALA A 291 -10.42 9.30 -14.45
N ASN A 292 -9.61 9.49 -15.50
CA ASN A 292 -10.05 9.35 -16.89
C ASN A 292 -10.59 7.94 -17.16
N PHE A 293 -9.93 6.90 -16.64
CA PHE A 293 -10.42 5.51 -16.77
C PHE A 293 -11.76 5.30 -16.07
N LEU A 294 -11.97 5.85 -14.87
CA LEU A 294 -13.24 5.76 -14.16
C LEU A 294 -14.38 6.47 -14.91
N GLN A 295 -14.10 7.56 -15.61
CA GLN A 295 -15.09 8.31 -16.40
C GLN A 295 -15.55 7.58 -17.68
N GLN A 296 -14.81 6.57 -18.16
CA GLN A 296 -15.16 5.83 -19.38
C GLN A 296 -16.37 4.89 -19.21
N GLY A 297 -16.83 4.64 -17.98
CA GLY A 297 -18.05 3.89 -17.76
C GLY A 297 -18.25 3.50 -16.30
N PRO A 298 -19.52 3.28 -15.91
CA PRO A 298 -19.83 2.80 -14.57
C PRO A 298 -19.17 1.44 -14.34
N ASN A 299 -18.99 1.08 -13.08
CA ASN A 299 -18.51 -0.23 -12.65
C ASN A 299 -17.05 -0.61 -12.99
N ARG A 300 -16.19 0.35 -13.35
CA ARG A 300 -14.76 0.09 -13.64
C ARG A 300 -13.84 0.09 -12.41
N GLY A 301 -14.10 0.96 -11.45
CA GLY A 301 -13.30 1.05 -10.23
C GLY A 301 -13.84 2.10 -9.26
N ALA A 302 -13.11 2.28 -8.16
CA ALA A 302 -13.36 3.34 -7.17
C ALA A 302 -12.03 3.98 -6.74
N PHE A 303 -12.06 5.29 -6.49
CA PHE A 303 -10.92 6.06 -5.99
C PHE A 303 -11.29 6.75 -4.68
N PHE A 304 -10.70 6.29 -3.57
CA PHE A 304 -10.86 6.91 -2.26
C PHE A 304 -9.66 7.82 -1.98
N PHE A 305 -9.88 9.12 -1.86
CA PHE A 305 -8.81 10.07 -1.60
C PHE A 305 -8.96 10.70 -0.22
N ILE A 306 -7.87 10.76 0.53
CA ILE A 306 -7.86 11.34 1.88
C ILE A 306 -8.25 12.81 1.90
N ASN A 307 -8.04 13.54 0.80
CA ASN A 307 -8.46 14.94 0.68
C ASN A 307 -9.88 15.11 0.12
N THR A 308 -10.65 14.02 -0.06
CA THR A 308 -12.07 14.12 -0.40
C THR A 308 -12.80 14.80 0.78
N PRO A 309 -13.48 15.94 0.55
CA PRO A 309 -14.22 16.62 1.60
C PRO A 309 -15.35 15.73 2.11
N THR A 310 -15.41 15.52 3.43
CA THR A 310 -16.52 14.85 4.10
C THR A 310 -17.46 15.89 4.70
N ASP A 311 -18.77 15.72 4.48
CA ASP A 311 -19.81 16.62 4.98
C ASP A 311 -19.97 16.54 6.51
N GLY A 312 -20.32 17.68 7.13
CA GLY A 312 -20.70 17.78 8.54
C GLY A 312 -19.83 18.72 9.38
N PRO A 313 -20.32 19.13 10.58
CA PRO A 313 -19.63 20.07 11.48
C PRO A 313 -18.29 19.55 12.00
N ASP A 314 -18.08 18.23 11.99
CA ASP A 314 -16.86 17.55 12.44
C ASP A 314 -15.98 17.06 11.28
N SER A 315 -15.97 17.77 10.13
CA SER A 315 -15.14 17.38 8.98
C SER A 315 -13.68 17.17 9.40
N SER A 316 -13.21 15.94 9.27
CA SER A 316 -11.87 15.52 9.62
C SER A 316 -10.87 15.70 8.48
N THR A 317 -11.30 16.27 7.35
CA THR A 317 -10.50 16.37 6.11
C THR A 317 -9.15 17.07 6.33
N SER A 318 -9.14 18.29 6.86
CA SER A 318 -7.87 19.02 7.13
C SER A 318 -7.02 18.28 8.16
N PHE A 319 -7.63 17.78 9.24
CA PHE A 319 -6.92 16.99 10.24
C PHE A 319 -6.25 15.75 9.64
N ALA A 320 -6.97 14.99 8.80
CA ALA A 320 -6.44 13.81 8.14
C ALA A 320 -5.29 14.19 7.20
N CYS A 321 -5.49 15.14 6.28
CA CYS A 321 -4.47 15.54 5.31
C CYS A 321 -3.18 16.07 5.94
N GLU A 322 -3.29 16.85 7.01
CA GLU A 322 -2.17 17.49 7.70
C GLU A 322 -1.51 16.60 8.75
N PHE A 323 -2.14 15.48 9.14
CA PHE A 323 -1.57 14.57 10.12
C PHE A 323 -0.19 14.09 9.63
N PRO A 324 0.89 14.13 10.44
CA PRO A 324 2.23 13.93 9.94
C PRO A 324 2.51 12.46 9.55
N THR A 325 3.22 12.27 8.43
CA THR A 325 3.74 10.96 8.01
C THR A 325 4.80 10.49 9.01
N THR A 326 4.38 9.62 9.93
CA THR A 326 5.20 9.12 11.04
C THR A 326 4.90 7.64 11.31
N LEU A 327 5.69 7.01 12.17
CA LEU A 327 5.43 5.64 12.67
C LEU A 327 5.29 5.63 14.21
N ARG A 328 4.88 6.77 14.78
CA ARG A 328 4.55 6.85 16.22
C ARG A 328 3.22 6.14 16.49
N LYS A 329 3.00 5.77 17.75
CA LYS A 329 1.67 5.34 18.20
C LYS A 329 0.65 6.47 18.04
N LEU A 330 -0.59 6.11 17.76
CA LEU A 330 -1.74 7.02 17.77
C LEU A 330 -2.33 7.12 19.16
N THR A 331 -2.97 8.23 19.49
CA THR A 331 -3.99 8.22 20.55
C THR A 331 -5.27 7.57 20.02
N LEU A 332 -6.16 7.14 20.92
CA LEU A 332 -7.44 6.57 20.52
C LEU A 332 -8.25 7.56 19.67
N GLY A 333 -8.32 8.83 20.09
CA GLY A 333 -9.04 9.87 19.35
C GLY A 333 -8.42 10.19 17.98
N GLU A 334 -7.09 10.15 17.86
CA GLU A 334 -6.44 10.32 16.56
C GLU A 334 -6.76 9.15 15.61
N PHE A 335 -6.72 7.92 16.12
CA PHE A 335 -7.09 6.74 15.35
C PHE A 335 -8.54 6.82 14.88
N ASP A 336 -9.47 7.07 15.81
CA ASP A 336 -10.90 7.07 15.53
C ASP A 336 -11.23 8.16 14.49
N ARG A 337 -10.64 9.34 14.60
CA ARG A 337 -10.85 10.43 13.62
C ARG A 337 -10.29 10.12 12.23
N LEU A 338 -9.14 9.45 12.14
CA LEU A 338 -8.55 9.05 10.85
C LEU A 338 -9.32 7.89 10.19
N ALA A 339 -9.71 6.90 10.97
CA ALA A 339 -10.47 5.76 10.48
C ALA A 339 -11.91 6.16 10.09
N ASP A 340 -12.57 6.99 10.90
CA ASP A 340 -13.89 7.55 10.56
C ASP A 340 -13.83 8.39 9.28
N HIS A 341 -12.76 9.19 9.08
CA HIS A 341 -12.55 9.91 7.82
C HIS A 341 -12.48 8.97 6.62
N GLY A 342 -11.67 7.91 6.71
CA GLY A 342 -11.55 6.91 5.64
C GLY A 342 -12.87 6.20 5.33
N TYR A 343 -13.63 5.87 6.38
CA TYR A 343 -14.96 5.28 6.26
C TYR A 343 -15.95 6.23 5.57
N LYS A 344 -16.01 7.51 5.97
CA LYS A 344 -16.88 8.52 5.36
C LYS A 344 -16.55 8.80 3.89
N VAL A 345 -15.26 8.89 3.56
CA VAL A 345 -14.82 9.00 2.15
C VAL A 345 -15.29 7.79 1.35
N ALA A 346 -15.12 6.58 1.90
CA ALA A 346 -15.54 5.38 1.21
C ALA A 346 -17.07 5.33 1.00
N LEU A 347 -17.87 5.78 1.98
CA LEU A 347 -19.33 5.89 1.85
C LEU A 347 -19.76 6.88 0.76
N GLN A 348 -19.06 8.00 0.63
CA GLN A 348 -19.36 8.99 -0.41
C GLN A 348 -19.04 8.44 -1.81
N VAL A 349 -17.90 7.77 -1.96
CA VAL A 349 -17.46 7.17 -3.22
C VAL A 349 -18.33 5.95 -3.59
N GLU A 350 -18.83 5.19 -2.61
CA GLU A 350 -19.82 4.12 -2.81
C GLU A 350 -21.04 4.63 -3.58
N LYS A 351 -21.59 5.78 -3.19
CA LYS A 351 -22.75 6.40 -3.86
C LYS A 351 -22.45 6.80 -5.30
N GLN A 352 -21.19 7.11 -5.61
CA GLN A 352 -20.78 7.59 -6.93
C GLN A 352 -20.43 6.44 -7.90
N TYR A 353 -19.79 5.37 -7.43
CA TYR A 353 -19.23 4.32 -8.29
C TYR A 353 -19.82 2.92 -8.07
N GLY A 354 -20.64 2.74 -7.04
CA GLY A 354 -21.29 1.47 -6.70
C GLY A 354 -20.33 0.42 -6.11
N LEU A 355 -20.44 0.19 -4.81
CA LEU A 355 -19.64 -0.81 -4.05
C LEU A 355 -20.50 -1.95 -3.45
N CYS A 356 -21.66 -2.25 -4.02
CA CYS A 356 -22.55 -3.27 -3.47
C CYS A 356 -22.39 -4.62 -4.19
N LYS A 357 -22.52 -5.70 -3.42
CA LYS A 357 -22.79 -7.05 -3.94
C LYS A 357 -24.21 -7.02 -4.52
N ARG A 358 -24.38 -7.25 -5.83
CA ARG A 358 -25.71 -7.31 -6.45
C ARG A 358 -26.41 -8.56 -5.91
N MET A 359 -27.53 -8.41 -5.22
CA MET A 359 -28.36 -9.58 -4.89
C MET A 359 -29.02 -10.10 -6.19
N PRO A 360 -29.16 -11.42 -6.36
CA PRO A 360 -29.87 -11.95 -7.53
C PRO A 360 -31.32 -11.46 -7.51
N GLY A 361 -31.70 -10.58 -8.45
CA GLY A 361 -33.09 -10.16 -8.66
C GLY A 361 -33.38 -8.65 -8.67
N GLU A 362 -32.42 -7.77 -8.37
CA GLU A 362 -32.66 -6.31 -8.43
C GLU A 362 -32.41 -5.73 -9.84
N GLU A 363 -33.51 -5.43 -10.56
CA GLU A 363 -33.48 -4.60 -11.76
C GLU A 363 -33.30 -3.11 -11.39
N LEU A 364 -32.42 -2.42 -12.12
CA LEU A 364 -32.23 -0.98 -11.99
C LEU A 364 -33.52 -0.25 -12.40
N THR A 365 -34.17 0.44 -11.46
CA THR A 365 -35.06 1.54 -11.85
C THR A 365 -34.19 2.73 -12.24
N ALA A 366 -34.59 3.45 -13.30
CA ALA A 366 -33.80 4.55 -13.90
C ALA A 366 -33.60 5.78 -12.98
N GLN A 367 -33.87 5.66 -11.67
CA GLN A 367 -33.78 6.73 -10.68
C GLN A 367 -32.49 6.69 -9.84
N ASP A 368 -31.68 5.63 -9.89
CA ASP A 368 -30.46 5.49 -9.06
C ASP A 368 -29.16 5.97 -9.73
N CYS A 369 -29.24 6.65 -10.88
CA CYS A 369 -28.09 7.25 -11.54
C CYS A 369 -28.00 8.74 -11.12
N PRO A 370 -26.98 9.18 -10.36
CA PRO A 370 -26.81 10.61 -10.10
C PRO A 370 -26.56 11.33 -11.43
N ALA A 371 -27.31 12.41 -11.64
CA ALA A 371 -27.25 13.23 -12.83
C ALA A 371 -25.81 13.74 -13.11
N ARG A 372 -25.44 13.62 -14.39
CA ARG A 372 -24.25 14.08 -15.12
C ARG A 372 -23.34 15.10 -14.44
#